data_AF-A0A0M4T3K1-F1
#
_entry.id   AF-A0A0M4T3K1-F1
#
_cell.length_a   1.000
_cell.length_b   1.000
_cell.length_c   1.000
_cell.angle_alpha   90.00
_cell.angle_beta   90.00
_cell.angle_gamma   90.00
#
_symmetry.space_group_name_H-M   'P 1'
#
loop_
_entity.id
_entity.type
_entity.pdbx_description
1 polymer ?
#
loop_
_entity_poly.entity_id
_entity_poly.type
_entity_poly.pdbx_seq_one_letter_code
_entity_poly.pdbx_strand_id
1 'polypeptide(L)'
;MKLLQLLPIVFIGLIAMPQANAIDIKQDNINACINGAVKYKVADKATASKLCTCTIGVRSKMTIGQMWEIESYAQSKKDPSTLPYVKKMQKDLQQCTVGLDLKQPQKPA
;
A
#
# COMPACT_ATOMS: atom_id res chain seq x y z
N MET A 1 13.24 -4.39 -59.18
CA MET A 1 12.72 -3.10 -59.72
C MET A 1 11.30 -2.89 -59.20
N LYS A 2 10.99 -1.64 -58.84
CA LYS A 2 9.69 -1.11 -58.35
C LYS A 2 9.35 -1.42 -56.90
N LEU A 3 8.97 -0.48 -56.05
CA LEU A 3 9.06 0.98 -56.05
C LEU A 3 8.73 1.32 -54.58
N LEU A 4 9.63 2.04 -53.90
CA LEU A 4 9.32 2.71 -52.64
C LEU A 4 8.03 3.53 -52.84
N GLN A 5 6.94 3.16 -52.18
CA GLN A 5 5.83 4.09 -51.95
C GLN A 5 5.89 4.56 -50.51
N LEU A 6 6.71 5.59 -50.33
CA LEU A 6 6.64 6.54 -49.22
C LEU A 6 5.25 7.20 -49.27
N LEU A 7 4.38 6.89 -48.32
CA LEU A 7 3.22 7.71 -47.98
C LEU A 7 3.55 8.49 -46.70
N PRO A 8 3.50 9.83 -46.72
CA PRO A 8 3.76 10.63 -45.54
C PRO A 8 2.52 10.57 -44.65
N ILE A 9 2.55 9.71 -43.63
CA ILE A 9 1.52 9.75 -42.59
C ILE A 9 1.86 10.91 -41.65
N VAL A 10 1.58 12.13 -42.11
CA VAL A 10 1.38 13.30 -41.25
C VAL A 10 0.00 13.12 -40.62
N PHE A 11 -0.08 12.32 -39.56
CA PHE A 11 -1.16 12.47 -38.59
C PHE A 11 -0.58 13.22 -37.39
N ILE A 12 -0.59 14.54 -37.49
CA ILE A 12 -0.62 15.44 -36.33
C ILE A 12 -2.02 15.29 -35.73
N GLY A 13 -2.30 14.12 -35.18
CA GLY A 13 -3.40 13.91 -34.27
C GLY A 13 -2.79 13.93 -32.88
N LEU A 14 -2.93 15.06 -32.18
CA LEU A 14 -2.89 15.04 -30.72
C LEU A 14 -4.08 14.19 -30.28
N ILE A 15 -3.92 12.86 -30.33
CA ILE A 15 -4.77 11.94 -29.60
C ILE A 15 -4.50 12.36 -28.16
N ALA A 16 -5.41 13.13 -27.58
CA ALA A 16 -5.49 13.27 -26.14
C ALA A 16 -5.74 11.87 -25.61
N MET A 17 -4.65 11.11 -25.40
CA MET A 17 -4.72 9.85 -24.68
C MET A 17 -5.40 10.21 -23.37
N PRO A 18 -6.54 9.59 -23.01
CA PRO A 18 -7.16 9.86 -21.73
C PRO A 18 -6.06 9.67 -20.70
N GLN A 19 -5.73 10.74 -19.97
CA GLN A 19 -4.78 10.62 -18.88
C GLN A 19 -5.34 9.53 -17.99
N ALA A 20 -4.57 8.46 -17.81
CA ALA A 20 -4.92 7.41 -16.89
C ALA A 20 -4.98 8.06 -15.51
N ASN A 21 -6.17 8.52 -15.11
CA ASN A 21 -6.47 8.99 -13.77
C ASN A 21 -6.42 7.75 -12.88
N ALA A 22 -5.20 7.30 -12.58
CA ALA A 22 -4.96 6.14 -11.77
C ALA A 22 -5.28 6.50 -10.32
N ILE A 23 -6.06 5.64 -9.67
CA ILE A 23 -6.37 5.76 -8.25
C ILE A 23 -5.08 5.57 -7.45
N ASP A 24 -4.82 6.45 -6.48
CA ASP A 24 -3.74 6.25 -5.52
C ASP A 24 -4.17 5.23 -4.46
N ILE A 25 -3.98 3.96 -4.78
CA ILE A 25 -4.31 2.84 -3.89
C ILE A 25 -3.60 2.96 -2.54
N LYS A 26 -2.41 3.56 -2.47
CA LYS A 26 -1.70 3.76 -1.19
C LYS A 26 -2.47 4.74 -0.33
N GLN A 27 -2.88 5.87 -0.89
CA GLN A 27 -3.68 6.86 -0.17
C GLN A 27 -5.05 6.31 0.23
N ASP A 28 -5.69 5.52 -0.62
CA ASP A 28 -6.96 4.86 -0.28
C ASP A 28 -6.83 3.90 0.90
N ASN A 29 -5.75 3.11 0.95
CA ASN A 29 -5.46 2.24 2.09
C ASN A 29 -5.18 3.04 3.38
N ILE A 30 -4.52 4.19 3.28
CA ILE A 30 -4.34 5.10 4.43
C ILE A 30 -5.70 5.61 4.91
N ASN A 31 -6.55 6.07 4.00
CA ASN A 31 -7.88 6.59 4.33
C ASN A 31 -8.77 5.51 4.95
N ALA A 32 -8.78 4.29 4.41
CA ALA A 32 -9.51 3.16 4.95
C ALA A 32 -9.04 2.81 6.38
N CYS A 33 -7.72 2.80 6.61
CA CYS A 33 -7.15 2.60 7.93
C CYS A 33 -7.59 3.71 8.92
N ILE A 34 -7.54 4.98 8.53
CA ILE A 34 -7.97 6.12 9.37
C ILE A 34 -9.44 5.97 9.74
N ASN A 35 -10.29 5.69 8.75
CA ASN A 35 -11.72 5.53 8.95
C ASN A 35 -12.01 4.38 9.91
N GLY A 36 -11.30 3.25 9.79
CA GLY A 36 -11.39 2.14 10.73
C GLY A 36 -10.95 2.56 12.14
N ALA A 37 -9.77 3.12 12.30
CA ALA A 37 -9.22 3.51 13.60
C ALA A 37 -10.14 4.50 14.34
N VAL A 38 -10.74 5.46 13.63
CA VAL A 38 -11.70 6.41 14.20
C VAL A 38 -13.04 5.72 14.50
N LYS A 39 -13.58 4.91 13.57
CA LYS A 39 -14.87 4.20 13.74
C LYS A 39 -14.85 3.29 14.97
N TYR A 40 -13.75 2.59 15.20
CA TYR A 40 -13.57 1.71 16.35
C TYR A 40 -12.96 2.43 17.56
N LYS A 41 -12.90 3.78 17.56
CA LYS A 41 -12.40 4.62 18.66
C LYS A 41 -11.00 4.23 19.16
N VAL A 42 -10.17 3.65 18.29
CA VAL A 42 -8.77 3.32 18.56
C VAL A 42 -7.95 4.59 18.74
N ALA A 43 -8.23 5.61 17.94
CA ALA A 43 -7.52 6.88 17.96
C ALA A 43 -8.43 8.00 17.41
N ASP A 44 -8.12 9.25 17.77
CA ASP A 44 -8.69 10.40 17.06
C ASP A 44 -8.13 10.49 15.62
N LYS A 45 -8.72 11.34 14.78
CA LYS A 45 -8.33 11.45 13.37
C LYS A 45 -6.85 11.82 13.20
N ALA A 46 -6.28 12.66 14.07
CA ALA A 46 -4.90 13.11 13.97
C ALA A 46 -3.91 11.98 14.29
N THR A 47 -4.16 11.26 15.38
CA THR A 47 -3.38 10.11 15.84
C THR A 47 -3.53 8.94 14.86
N ALA A 48 -4.75 8.68 14.38
CA ALA A 48 -5.01 7.69 13.34
C ALA A 48 -4.26 8.01 12.04
N SER A 49 -4.19 9.29 11.63
CA SER A 49 -3.45 9.69 10.44
C SER A 49 -1.96 9.38 10.55
N LYS A 50 -1.34 9.66 11.71
CA LYS A 50 0.07 9.31 11.98
C LYS A 50 0.29 7.80 11.93
N LEU A 51 -0.55 7.05 12.66
CA LEU A 51 -0.47 5.58 12.73
C LEU A 51 -0.60 4.94 11.33
N CYS A 52 -1.64 5.31 10.59
CA CYS A 52 -1.97 4.71 9.30
C CYS A 52 -0.99 5.09 8.20
N THR A 53 -0.53 6.34 8.16
CA THR A 53 0.51 6.76 7.21
C THR A 53 1.80 5.97 7.42
N CYS A 54 2.23 5.81 8.68
CA CYS A 54 3.41 5.01 9.00
C CYS A 54 3.21 3.52 8.65
N THR A 55 2.11 2.92 9.10
CA THR A 55 1.82 1.49 8.92
C THR A 55 1.73 1.11 7.44
N ILE A 56 0.96 1.85 6.65
CA ILE A 56 0.85 1.61 5.20
C ILE A 56 2.17 1.95 4.51
N GLY A 57 2.89 2.97 4.96
CA GLY A 57 4.23 3.29 4.48
C GLY A 57 5.22 2.12 4.65
N VAL A 58 5.25 1.48 5.81
CA VAL A 58 6.09 0.29 6.06
C VAL A 58 5.65 -0.87 5.17
N ARG A 59 4.35 -1.19 5.13
CA ARG A 59 3.81 -2.30 4.33
C ARG A 59 4.04 -2.12 2.83
N SER A 60 3.98 -0.89 2.33
CA SER A 60 4.19 -0.57 0.90
C SER A 60 5.61 -0.83 0.39
N LYS A 61 6.57 -1.06 1.30
CA LYS A 61 7.96 -1.41 0.94
C LYS A 61 8.17 -2.91 0.70
N MET A 62 7.17 -3.74 1.03
CA MET A 62 7.25 -5.17 0.80
C MET A 62 7.22 -5.46 -0.70
N THR A 63 8.19 -6.25 -1.15
CA THR A 63 8.20 -6.72 -2.54
C THR A 63 7.18 -7.84 -2.74
N ILE A 64 6.74 -8.05 -3.97
CA ILE A 64 5.85 -9.17 -4.32
C ILE A 64 6.51 -10.52 -3.98
N GLY A 65 7.83 -10.67 -4.20
CA GLY A 65 8.55 -11.89 -3.83
C GLY A 65 8.53 -12.18 -2.33
N GLN A 66 8.71 -11.14 -1.50
CA GLN A 66 8.60 -11.27 -0.04
C GLN A 66 7.18 -11.63 0.42
N MET A 67 6.15 -11.14 -0.28
CA MET A 67 4.76 -11.51 -0.02
C MET A 67 4.51 -13.00 -0.29
N TRP A 68 4.94 -13.50 -1.45
CA TRP A 68 4.81 -14.91 -1.81
C TRP A 68 5.58 -15.84 -0.87
N GLU A 69 6.75 -15.42 -0.39
CA GLU A 69 7.51 -16.21 0.58
C GLU A 69 6.78 -16.29 1.94
N ILE A 70 6.17 -15.19 2.42
CA ILE A 70 5.31 -15.22 3.61
C ILE A 70 4.15 -16.21 3.40
N GLU A 71 3.46 -16.11 2.26
CA GLU A 71 2.32 -16.98 1.93
C GLU A 71 2.75 -18.45 1.83
N SER A 72 3.91 -18.73 1.25
CA SER A 72 4.48 -20.09 1.15
C SER A 72 4.82 -20.67 2.52
N TYR A 73 5.37 -19.86 3.43
CA TYR A 73 5.60 -20.25 4.83
C TYR A 73 4.30 -20.59 5.53
N ALA A 74 3.29 -19.72 5.42
CA ALA A 74 1.97 -19.94 6.01
C ALA A 74 1.31 -21.23 5.50
N GLN A 75 1.33 -21.47 4.19
CA GLN A 75 0.80 -22.71 3.59
C GLN A 75 1.55 -23.95 4.04
N SER A 76 2.86 -23.82 4.27
CA SER A 76 3.71 -24.88 4.82
C SER A 76 3.57 -25.04 6.34
N LYS A 77 2.65 -24.31 6.99
CA LYS A 77 2.47 -24.25 8.45
C LYS A 77 3.75 -23.85 9.21
N LYS A 78 4.63 -23.09 8.56
CA LYS A 78 5.84 -22.52 9.15
C LYS A 78 5.56 -21.09 9.61
N ASP A 79 6.24 -20.65 10.66
CA ASP A 79 6.12 -19.29 11.15
C ASP A 79 6.94 -18.31 10.27
N PRO A 80 6.29 -17.41 9.51
CA PRO A 80 6.99 -16.42 8.69
C PRO A 80 7.72 -15.35 9.53
N SER A 81 7.41 -15.22 10.83
CA SER A 81 8.12 -14.30 11.74
C SER A 81 9.62 -14.63 11.88
N THR A 82 10.02 -15.84 11.48
CA THR A 82 11.42 -16.27 11.47
C THR A 82 12.23 -15.62 10.35
N LEU A 83 11.58 -15.13 9.29
CA LEU A 83 12.22 -14.51 8.12
C LEU A 83 12.84 -13.14 8.47
N PRO A 84 14.09 -12.84 8.06
CA PRO A 84 14.77 -11.60 8.45
C PRO A 84 14.01 -10.32 8.07
N TYR A 85 13.41 -10.28 6.89
CA TYR A 85 12.64 -9.11 6.44
C TYR A 85 11.32 -8.95 7.20
N VAL A 86 10.69 -10.05 7.64
CA VAL A 86 9.49 -10.01 8.48
C VAL A 86 9.83 -9.48 9.87
N LYS A 87 10.94 -9.93 10.47
CA LYS A 87 11.45 -9.39 11.74
C LYS A 87 11.69 -7.89 11.65
N LYS A 88 12.35 -7.44 10.58
CA LYS A 88 12.57 -6.01 10.32
C LYS A 88 11.25 -5.26 10.16
N MET A 89 10.32 -5.78 9.36
CA MET A 89 9.00 -5.18 9.15
C MET A 89 8.22 -5.06 10.46
N GLN A 90 8.24 -6.08 11.31
CA GLN A 90 7.61 -6.04 12.63
C GLN A 90 8.22 -4.96 13.52
N LYS A 91 9.55 -4.84 13.53
CA LYS A 91 10.24 -3.75 14.27
C LYS A 91 9.85 -2.37 13.72
N ASP A 92 9.82 -2.20 12.41
CA ASP A 92 9.42 -0.95 11.76
C ASP A 92 7.95 -0.60 12.08
N LEU A 93 7.05 -1.58 12.10
CA LEU A 93 5.65 -1.40 12.49
C LEU A 93 5.48 -1.03 13.97
N GLN A 94 6.30 -1.58 14.86
CA GLN A 94 6.30 -1.18 16.28
C GLN A 94 6.68 0.29 16.46
N GLN A 95 7.57 0.82 15.62
CA GLN A 95 7.91 2.25 15.68
C GLN A 95 6.72 3.15 15.30
N CYS A 96 5.76 2.64 14.52
CA CYS A 96 4.57 3.41 14.13
C CYS A 96 3.62 3.71 15.30
N THR A 97 3.76 3.05 16.45
CA THR A 97 2.89 3.27 17.62
C THR A 97 3.55 4.10 18.71
N VAL A 98 4.87 4.33 18.63
CA VAL A 98 5.62 5.04 19.67
C VAL A 98 5.08 6.48 19.81
N GLY A 99 4.72 6.84 21.04
CA GLY A 99 4.21 8.18 21.36
C GLY A 99 2.78 8.46 20.89
N LEU A 100 2.04 7.43 20.42
CA LEU A 100 0.63 7.57 20.07
C LEU A 100 -0.26 7.09 21.23
N ASP A 101 -1.30 7.86 21.55
CA ASP A 101 -2.36 7.44 22.48
C ASP A 101 -3.34 6.53 21.74
N LEU A 102 -3.08 5.23 21.80
CA LEU A 102 -3.90 4.20 21.15
C LEU A 102 -4.76 3.48 22.18
N LYS A 103 -6.04 3.36 21.86
CA LYS A 103 -7.05 2.69 22.68
C LYS A 103 -7.37 1.33 22.11
N GLN A 104 -7.85 0.43 22.96
CA GLN A 104 -8.41 -0.82 22.48
C GLN A 104 -9.63 -0.56 21.59
N PRO A 105 -9.78 -1.29 20.46
CA PRO A 105 -10.93 -1.14 19.59
C PRO A 105 -12.24 -1.34 20.35
N GLN A 106 -13.17 -0.41 20.18
CA GLN A 106 -14.52 -0.49 20.74
C GLN A 106 -15.49 -0.94 19.65
N LYS A 107 -16.48 -1.76 20.01
CA LYS A 107 -17.56 -2.13 19.09
C LYS A 107 -18.22 -0.84 18.56
N PRO A 108 -18.45 -0.71 17.24
CA PRO A 108 -19.15 0.44 16.69
C PRO A 108 -20.54 0.55 17.35
N ALA A 109 -20.95 1.79 17.64
CA ALA A 109 -22.30 2.08 18.11
C ALA A 109 -23.35 1.70 17.06
#